data_AF-A0A939XP70-F1
#
_entry.id   AF-A0A939XP70-F1
#
_cell.length_a   1.000
_cell.length_b   1.000
_cell.length_c   1.000
_cell.angle_alpha   90.00
_cell.angle_beta   90.00
_cell.angle_gamma   90.00
#
_symmetry.space_group_name_H-M   'P 1'
#
loop_
_entity.id
_entity.type
_entity.pdbx_description
1 polymer ?
#
loop_
_entity_poly.entity_id
_entity_poly.type
_entity_poly.pdbx_seq_one_letter_code
_entity_poly.pdbx_strand_id
1 'polypeptide(L)'
;MGSRTWSSASSARERQQQAKKPLTESSSMRDEYDFSKGVRNPYVKPGEGKAAITIRLDTKIIAYFKDLSANLGIPYQTLINSYLADCVANKRQPTTTWN
;
A
#
# COMPACT_ATOMS: atom_id res chain seq x y z
N MET A 1 6.45 -46.03 65.28
CA MET A 1 5.24 -45.56 64.59
C MET A 1 5.21 -44.03 64.63
N GLY A 2 5.14 -43.38 63.46
CA GLY A 2 4.73 -41.97 63.32
C GLY A 2 5.84 -40.93 63.12
N SER A 3 6.49 -40.92 61.95
CA SER A 3 7.36 -39.84 61.48
C SER A 3 6.54 -38.58 61.16
N ARG A 4 6.85 -37.45 61.79
CA ARG A 4 6.29 -36.12 61.44
C ARG A 4 7.34 -35.35 60.67
N THR A 5 7.16 -35.20 59.36
CA THR A 5 8.00 -34.35 58.50
C THR A 5 7.54 -32.90 58.64
N TRP A 6 8.47 -31.99 58.93
CA TRP A 6 8.27 -30.55 58.77
C TRP A 6 9.11 -30.08 57.58
N SER A 7 8.42 -29.82 56.47
CA SER A 7 8.98 -29.17 55.29
C SER A 7 8.68 -27.67 55.31
N SER A 8 9.65 -26.94 54.77
CA SER A 8 9.61 -25.57 54.22
C SER A 8 9.88 -24.41 55.17
N ALA A 9 11.17 -24.09 55.19
CA ALA A 9 11.80 -22.77 55.24
C ALA A 9 10.88 -21.54 55.11
N SER A 10 11.02 -20.63 56.09
CA SER A 10 10.61 -19.24 55.99
C SER A 10 11.72 -18.40 55.36
N SER A 11 11.43 -17.57 54.37
CA SER A 11 12.20 -16.34 54.13
C SER A 11 11.39 -15.31 53.32
N ALA A 12 11.28 -14.11 53.89
CA ALA A 12 11.03 -12.80 53.27
C ALA A 12 9.94 -12.73 52.19
N ARG A 13 8.74 -12.19 52.45
CA ARG A 13 8.47 -10.74 52.41
C ARG A 13 9.40 -9.96 51.47
N GLU A 14 9.32 -10.22 50.17
CA GLU A 14 9.77 -9.27 49.15
C GLU A 14 8.58 -8.90 48.25
N ARG A 15 7.97 -7.77 48.60
CA ARG A 15 7.06 -7.04 47.72
C ARG A 15 7.91 -6.40 46.63
N GLN A 16 7.91 -6.93 45.41
CA GLN A 16 8.19 -6.16 44.19
C GLN A 16 7.27 -6.72 43.09
N GLN A 17 6.03 -6.20 43.02
CA GLN A 17 5.68 -5.22 41.98
C GLN A 17 6.18 -5.66 40.59
N GLN A 18 5.54 -6.67 40.01
CA GLN A 18 5.45 -6.75 38.54
C GLN A 18 4.48 -5.67 38.08
N ALA A 19 4.98 -4.43 38.12
CA ALA A 19 4.33 -3.29 37.50
C ALA A 19 4.30 -3.54 35.99
N LYS A 20 3.09 -3.58 35.44
CA LYS A 20 2.83 -3.50 34.00
C LYS A 20 3.66 -2.34 33.45
N LYS A 21 4.61 -2.63 32.59
CA LYS A 21 5.43 -1.61 31.93
C LYS A 21 4.47 -0.69 31.15
N PRO A 22 4.46 0.63 31.43
CA PRO A 22 3.51 1.53 30.78
C PRO A 22 3.79 1.60 29.27
N LEU A 23 2.71 1.59 28.49
CA LEU A 23 2.70 1.80 27.04
C LEU A 23 2.98 3.27 26.76
N THR A 24 4.24 3.68 26.87
CA THR A 24 4.70 5.01 26.44
C THR A 24 6.12 4.87 25.89
N GLU A 25 6.25 4.32 24.69
CA GLU A 25 7.32 4.73 23.79
C GLU A 25 6.64 5.23 22.52
N SER A 26 6.64 6.56 22.39
CA SER A 26 6.51 7.24 21.11
C SER A 26 7.48 6.58 20.15
N SER A 27 6.96 5.74 19.24
CA SER A 27 7.77 5.11 18.21
C SER A 27 8.19 6.19 17.22
N SER A 28 9.31 6.86 17.49
CA SER A 28 10.08 7.49 16.42
C SER A 28 10.35 6.40 15.40
N MET A 29 10.04 6.67 14.13
CA MET A 29 10.43 5.80 13.02
C MET A 29 11.87 5.33 13.23
N ARG A 30 12.11 4.05 13.00
CA ARG A 30 13.48 3.52 13.10
C ARG A 30 14.31 4.13 11.99
N ASP A 31 15.57 4.44 12.27
CA ASP A 31 16.50 4.98 11.28
C ASP A 31 16.72 4.02 10.12
N GLU A 32 16.60 2.70 10.37
CA GLU A 32 16.75 1.67 9.36
C GLU A 32 15.74 0.52 9.57
N TYR A 33 15.21 0.01 8.46
CA TYR A 33 14.28 -1.10 8.43
C TYR A 33 14.88 -2.24 7.60
N ASP A 34 15.03 -3.41 8.21
CA ASP A 34 15.45 -4.62 7.51
C ASP A 34 14.26 -5.24 6.75
N PHE A 35 14.34 -5.19 5.42
CA PHE A 35 13.34 -5.76 4.51
C PHE A 35 13.75 -7.14 3.95
N SER A 36 14.77 -7.79 4.51
CA SER A 36 15.25 -9.11 4.06
C SER A 36 14.17 -10.21 4.06
N LYS A 37 13.12 -10.05 4.88
CA LYS A 37 11.95 -10.94 4.95
C LYS A 37 10.67 -10.33 4.35
N GLY A 38 10.81 -9.28 3.54
CA GLY A 38 9.67 -8.58 2.93
C GLY A 38 8.87 -9.50 2.00
N VAL A 39 7.57 -9.64 2.26
CA VAL A 39 6.65 -10.38 1.39
C VAL A 39 6.08 -9.42 0.34
N ARG A 40 6.01 -9.87 -0.92
CA ARG A 40 5.37 -9.08 -2.00
C ARG A 40 3.95 -8.72 -1.59
N ASN A 41 3.59 -7.45 -1.74
CA ASN A 41 2.30 -6.94 -1.30
C ASN A 41 1.14 -7.80 -1.89
N PRO A 42 0.35 -8.50 -1.05
CA PRO A 42 -0.73 -9.38 -1.52
C PRO A 42 -1.89 -8.61 -2.15
N TYR A 43 -1.95 -7.29 -1.95
CA TYR A 43 -2.95 -6.42 -2.56
C TYR A 43 -2.60 -5.98 -4.00
N VAL A 44 -1.37 -6.22 -4.48
CA VAL A 44 -1.06 -6.02 -5.91
C VAL A 44 -1.22 -7.34 -6.65
N LYS A 45 -2.33 -7.51 -7.36
CA LYS A 45 -2.52 -8.69 -8.20
C LYS A 45 -1.44 -8.69 -9.30
N PRO A 46 -0.72 -9.82 -9.49
CA PRO A 46 0.27 -9.92 -10.56
C PRO A 46 -0.41 -9.67 -11.91
N GLY A 47 -0.03 -8.58 -12.59
CA GLY A 47 -0.60 -8.20 -13.89
C GLY A 47 -1.66 -7.10 -13.88
N GLU A 48 -2.16 -6.67 -12.71
CA GLU A 48 -3.07 -5.51 -12.58
C GLU A 48 -2.31 -4.17 -12.46
N GLY A 49 -1.11 -4.11 -13.04
CA GLY A 49 -0.28 -2.90 -13.05
C GLY A 49 -0.48 -2.07 -14.31
N LYS A 50 -0.19 -0.77 -14.23
CA LYS A 50 -0.11 0.10 -15.41
C LYS A 50 1.01 -0.43 -16.32
N ALA A 51 0.68 -0.86 -17.54
CA ALA A 51 1.67 -1.20 -18.54
C ALA A 51 2.27 0.08 -19.13
N ALA A 52 3.59 0.21 -19.08
CA ALA A 52 4.30 1.29 -19.76
C ALA A 52 4.44 0.93 -21.24
N ILE A 53 3.75 1.66 -22.11
CA ILE A 53 3.82 1.47 -23.56
C ILE A 53 4.13 2.79 -24.26
N THR A 54 4.82 2.70 -25.40
CA THR A 54 5.06 3.85 -26.27
C THR A 54 3.98 3.87 -27.35
N ILE A 55 3.11 4.89 -27.32
CA ILE A 55 2.05 5.08 -28.32
C ILE A 55 2.39 6.33 -29.13
N ARG A 56 2.32 6.23 -30.47
CA ARG A 56 2.43 7.39 -31.35
C ARG A 56 1.04 8.04 -31.46
N LEU A 57 0.95 9.31 -31.10
CA LEU A 57 -0.27 10.11 -31.19
C LEU A 57 0.02 11.35 -32.04
N ASP A 58 -0.99 11.82 -32.78
CA ASP A 58 -0.86 13.05 -33.55
C ASP A 58 -0.66 14.26 -32.62
N THR A 59 0.14 15.22 -33.07
CA THR A 59 0.45 16.44 -32.30
C THR A 59 -0.80 17.22 -31.91
N LYS A 60 -1.83 17.21 -32.77
CA LYS A 60 -3.13 17.85 -32.51
C LYS A 60 -3.87 17.21 -31.32
N ILE A 61 -3.82 15.88 -31.22
CA ILE A 61 -4.45 15.12 -30.13
C ILE A 61 -3.73 15.45 -28.82
N ILE A 62 -2.39 15.46 -28.82
CA ILE A 62 -1.60 15.80 -27.63
C ILE A 62 -1.91 17.24 -27.17
N ALA A 63 -1.98 18.20 -28.10
CA ALA A 63 -2.29 19.59 -27.79
C ALA A 63 -3.67 19.74 -27.13
N TYR A 64 -4.69 19.07 -27.68
CA TYR A 64 -6.05 19.07 -27.12
C TYR A 64 -6.09 18.53 -25.68
N PHE A 65 -5.48 17.37 -25.44
CA PHE A 65 -5.48 16.79 -24.08
C PHE A 65 -4.66 17.62 -23.10
N LYS A 66 -3.61 18.33 -23.53
CA LYS A 66 -2.87 19.26 -22.66
C LYS A 66 -3.72 20.46 -22.24
N ASP A 67 -4.44 21.06 -23.17
CA ASP A 67 -5.35 22.17 -22.84
C ASP A 67 -6.48 21.72 -21.90
N LEU A 68 -7.12 20.59 -22.23
CA LEU A 68 -8.17 20.01 -21.39
C LEU A 68 -7.65 19.64 -19.99
N SER A 69 -6.41 19.14 -19.90
CA SER A 69 -5.76 18.83 -18.62
C SER A 69 -5.54 20.06 -17.74
N ALA A 70 -5.21 21.21 -18.35
CA ALA A 70 -5.02 22.47 -17.64
C ALA A 70 -6.34 22.98 -17.06
N ASN A 71 -7.44 22.84 -17.81
CA ASN A 71 -8.78 23.24 -17.37
C ASN A 71 -9.32 22.35 -16.24
N LEU A 72 -9.03 21.05 -16.28
CA LEU A 72 -9.51 20.08 -15.29
C LEU A 72 -8.59 19.93 -14.07
N GLY A 73 -7.37 20.45 -14.12
CA GLY A 73 -6.37 20.31 -13.05
C GLY A 73 -5.82 18.89 -12.87
N ILE A 74 -5.97 18.02 -13.88
CA ILE A 74 -5.53 16.61 -13.85
C ILE A 74 -4.43 16.43 -14.90
N PRO A 75 -3.33 15.69 -14.67
CA PRO A 75 -2.30 15.47 -15.69
C PRO A 75 -2.85 14.86 -16.98
N TYR A 76 -2.41 15.35 -18.15
CA TYR A 76 -2.89 14.89 -19.45
C TYR A 76 -2.72 13.37 -19.65
N GLN A 77 -1.66 12.77 -19.10
CA GLN A 77 -1.44 11.32 -19.20
C GLN A 77 -2.50 10.51 -18.43
N THR A 78 -2.92 11.01 -17.26
CA THR A 78 -3.99 10.42 -16.46
C THR A 78 -5.34 10.58 -17.17
N LEU A 79 -5.56 11.75 -17.77
CA LEU A 79 -6.79 12.05 -18.52
C LEU A 79 -6.95 11.13 -19.74
N ILE A 80 -5.89 10.95 -20.53
CA ILE A 80 -5.89 10.03 -21.68
C ILE A 80 -6.23 8.61 -21.21
N ASN A 81 -5.60 8.14 -20.13
CA ASN A 81 -5.88 6.81 -19.59
C ASN A 81 -7.34 6.68 -19.13
N SER A 82 -7.89 7.71 -18.47
CA SER A 82 -9.28 7.73 -18.04
C SER A 82 -10.24 7.63 -19.22
N TYR A 83 -9.96 8.34 -20.31
CA TYR A 83 -10.76 8.26 -21.54
C TYR A 83 -10.71 6.88 -22.18
N LEU A 84 -9.53 6.26 -22.24
CA LEU A 84 -9.39 4.88 -22.74
C LEU A 84 -10.14 3.87 -21.86
N ALA A 85 -10.12 4.05 -20.54
CA ALA A 85 -10.87 3.23 -19.61
C ALA A 85 -12.40 3.35 -19.83
N ASP A 86 -12.91 4.56 -20.08
CA ASP A 86 -14.31 4.77 -20.43
C ASP A 86 -14.68 4.09 -21.75
N CYS A 87 -13.81 4.16 -22.77
CA CYS A 87 -14.01 3.45 -24.04
C CYS A 87 -14.13 1.93 -23.85
N VAL A 88 -13.29 1.34 -22.98
CA VAL A 88 -13.34 -0.10 -22.66
C VAL A 88 -14.62 -0.44 -21.89
N ALA A 89 -14.98 0.36 -20.88
CA ALA A 89 -16.18 0.14 -20.07
C ALA A 89 -17.45 0.17 -20.92
N ASN A 90 -17.53 1.11 -21.87
CA ASN A 90 -18.67 1.28 -22.76
C ASN A 90 -18.59 0.44 -24.05
N LYS A 91 -17.54 -0.40 -24.21
CA LYS A 91 -17.29 -1.23 -25.40
C LYS A 91 -17.46 -0.47 -26.73
N ARG A 92 -16.97 0.77 -26.78
CA ARG A 92 -17.07 1.61 -27.97
C ARG A 92 -16.25 0.99 -29.09
N GLN A 93 -16.87 0.73 -30.23
CA GLN A 93 -16.18 0.25 -31.43
C GLN A 93 -16.02 1.39 -32.43
N PRO A 94 -14.82 1.63 -32.98
CA PRO A 94 -14.65 2.64 -34.00
C PRO A 94 -15.38 2.20 -35.27
N THR A 95 -16.22 3.09 -35.81
CA THR A 95 -16.78 2.91 -37.14
C THR A 95 -15.73 3.33 -38.15
N THR A 96 -14.98 2.36 -38.68
CA THR A 96 -13.98 2.61 -39.72
C THR A 96 -14.65 2.54 -41.08
N THR A 97 -15.16 3.66 -41.58
CA THR A 97 -15.44 3.81 -43.01
C THR A 97 -14.17 4.35 -43.67
N TRP A 98 -13.48 3.48 -44.39
CA TRP A 98 -12.36 3.88 -45.23
C TRP A 98 -12.92 4.60 -46.46
N ASN A 99 -12.62 5.89 -46.61
CA ASN A 99 -12.86 6.64 -47.84
C ASN A 99 -11.64 7.51 -48.14
#